data_AF-A0A1Q7AEC3-F1
#
_entry.id   AF-A0A1Q7AEC3-F1
#
_cell.length_a   1.000
_cell.length_b   1.000
_cell.length_c   1.000
_cell.angle_alpha   90.00
_cell.angle_beta   90.00
_cell.angle_gamma   90.00
#
_symmetry.space_group_name_H-M   'P 1'
#
loop_
_entity.id
_entity.type
_entity.pdbx_description
1 polymer ?
#
loop_
_entity_poly.entity_id
_entity_poly.type
_entity_poly.pdbx_seq_one_letter_code
_entity_poly.pdbx_strand_id
1 'polypeptide(L)'
;MASVFEQLNGPWHKRTLRVFMIIVIVHLAEHLVQAYQAYVLAWPLHQARGILGQAFPWLVHSEVLHYGYALIMLIGLWVLLPGFVGRARMWWLAALVIQFWHHIEHALLQGQAITGRTLFGAPAPTSLVQLWIPRLELHLFYNTVVFVPMIVAMYYHLFPSDADAARMRCGCALHPHPATT
;
A
#
# COMPACT_ATOMS: atom_id res chain seq x y z
N MET A 1 25.03 -2.37 19.96
CA MET A 1 24.21 -1.34 19.27
C MET A 1 23.06 -2.05 18.58
N ALA A 2 21.82 -1.63 18.78
CA ALA A 2 20.68 -2.21 18.06
C ALA A 2 20.75 -1.85 16.56
N SER A 3 20.46 -2.81 15.69
CA SER A 3 20.43 -2.60 14.25
C SER A 3 19.33 -1.60 13.84
N VAL A 4 19.46 -0.99 12.67
CA VAL A 4 18.41 -0.09 12.12
C VAL A 4 17.06 -0.81 12.06
N PHE A 5 17.05 -2.07 11.65
CA PHE A 5 15.83 -2.88 11.54
C PHE A 5 15.15 -3.10 12.91
N GLU A 6 15.92 -3.31 13.97
CA GLU A 6 15.40 -3.41 15.34
C GLU A 6 14.84 -2.07 15.82
N GLN A 7 15.49 -0.96 15.49
CA GLN A 7 15.01 0.37 15.88
C GLN A 7 13.68 0.72 15.18
N LEU A 8 13.56 0.41 13.88
CA LEU A 8 12.33 0.58 13.09
C LEU A 8 11.15 -0.26 13.60
N ASN A 9 11.42 -1.36 14.30
CA ASN A 9 10.40 -2.25 14.87
C ASN A 9 10.30 -2.16 16.41
N GLY A 10 10.98 -1.18 17.00
CA GLY A 10 10.95 -0.87 18.43
C GLY A 10 10.71 0.62 18.67
N PRO A 11 11.68 1.37 19.22
CA PRO A 11 11.49 2.79 19.58
C PRO A 11 11.03 3.70 18.43
N TRP A 12 11.46 3.45 17.18
CA TRP A 12 11.09 4.28 16.03
C TRP A 12 9.83 3.82 15.33
N HIS A 13 9.28 2.66 15.70
CA HIS A 13 8.16 2.04 14.99
C HIS A 13 6.97 2.98 14.82
N LYS A 14 6.56 3.68 15.88
CA LYS A 14 5.46 4.65 15.85
C LYS A 14 5.67 5.76 14.81
N ARG A 15 6.90 6.30 14.73
CA ARG A 15 7.23 7.38 13.80
C ARG A 15 7.28 6.86 12.36
N THR A 16 7.96 5.74 12.14
CA THR A 16 8.07 5.13 10.81
C THR A 16 6.70 4.71 10.28
N LEU A 17 5.88 4.10 11.13
CA LEU A 17 4.52 3.69 10.79
C LEU A 17 3.63 4.89 10.43
N ARG A 18 3.75 6.03 11.13
CA ARG A 18 3.04 7.28 10.75
C ARG A 18 3.45 7.78 9.37
N VAL A 19 4.75 7.84 9.09
CA VAL A 19 5.25 8.25 7.77
C VAL A 19 4.73 7.30 6.69
N PHE A 20 4.80 6.00 6.95
CA PHE A 20 4.27 4.99 6.04
C PHE A 20 2.77 5.16 5.79
N MET A 21 1.96 5.36 6.84
CA MET A 21 0.53 5.58 6.70
C MET A 21 0.19 6.87 5.93
N ILE A 22 0.99 7.92 6.05
CA ILE A 22 0.82 9.14 5.22
C ILE A 22 1.01 8.79 3.74
N ILE A 23 2.05 8.04 3.39
CA ILE A 23 2.30 7.60 2.01
C ILE A 23 1.12 6.77 1.49
N VAL A 24 0.63 5.83 2.30
CA VAL A 24 -0.54 4.98 1.98
C VAL A 24 -1.78 5.84 1.70
N ILE A 25 -2.06 6.83 2.55
CA ILE A 25 -3.23 7.70 2.40
C ILE A 25 -3.11 8.59 1.17
N VAL A 26 -1.93 9.15 0.91
CA VAL A 26 -1.67 9.95 -0.30
C VAL A 26 -1.86 9.10 -1.56
N HIS A 27 -1.37 7.86 -1.57
CA HIS A 27 -1.57 6.94 -2.68
C HIS A 27 -3.05 6.58 -2.88
N LEU A 28 -3.78 6.30 -1.79
CA LEU A 28 -5.21 6.06 -1.87
C LEU A 28 -5.97 7.28 -2.41
N ALA A 29 -5.60 8.48 -1.98
CA ALA A 29 -6.19 9.72 -2.46
C ALA A 29 -5.98 9.92 -3.96
N GLU A 30 -4.81 9.57 -4.50
CA GLU A 30 -4.54 9.58 -5.94
C GLU A 30 -5.61 8.81 -6.72
N HIS A 31 -5.89 7.57 -6.29
CA HIS A 31 -6.88 6.71 -6.94
C HIS A 31 -8.33 7.12 -6.70
N LEU A 32 -8.66 7.62 -5.50
CA LEU A 32 -10.00 8.14 -5.23
C LEU A 32 -10.32 9.38 -6.08
N VAL A 33 -9.35 10.28 -6.26
CA VAL A 33 -9.50 11.43 -7.15
C VAL A 33 -9.60 10.97 -8.60
N GLN A 34 -8.82 9.97 -9.01
CA GLN A 34 -8.95 9.37 -10.34
C GLN A 34 -10.35 8.84 -10.60
N ALA A 35 -10.92 8.11 -9.63
CA ALA A 35 -12.28 7.60 -9.69
C ALA A 35 -13.32 8.73 -9.77
N TYR A 36 -13.13 9.76 -8.96
CA TYR A 36 -14.01 10.93 -8.95
C TYR A 36 -13.99 11.67 -10.31
N GLN A 37 -12.81 11.87 -10.89
CA GLN A 37 -12.65 12.46 -12.22
C GLN A 37 -13.41 11.65 -13.29
N ALA A 38 -13.27 10.33 -13.27
CA ALA A 38 -13.92 9.45 -14.26
C ALA A 38 -15.45 9.37 -14.07
N TYR A 39 -15.92 9.14 -12.85
CA TYR A 39 -17.34 8.80 -12.60
C TYR A 39 -18.22 9.98 -12.23
N VAL A 40 -17.68 10.98 -11.53
CA VAL A 40 -18.46 12.15 -11.09
C VAL A 40 -18.31 13.30 -12.08
N LEU A 41 -17.08 13.58 -12.53
CA LEU A 41 -16.82 14.64 -13.50
C LEU A 41 -16.97 14.19 -14.96
N ALA A 42 -17.21 12.89 -15.19
CA ALA A 42 -17.34 12.28 -16.51
C ALA A 42 -16.15 12.56 -17.45
N TRP A 43 -14.94 12.73 -16.89
CA TRP A 43 -13.74 12.92 -17.70
C TRP A 43 -13.41 11.65 -18.47
N PRO A 44 -12.93 11.76 -19.72
CA PRO A 44 -12.37 10.61 -20.43
C PRO A 44 -11.25 9.95 -19.59
N LEU A 45 -11.15 8.62 -19.60
CA LEU A 45 -10.19 7.87 -18.77
C LEU A 45 -8.73 8.33 -18.99
N HIS A 46 -8.37 8.74 -20.21
CA HIS A 46 -7.03 9.26 -20.51
C HIS A 46 -6.71 10.62 -19.87
N GLN A 47 -7.72 11.31 -19.33
CA GLN A 47 -7.64 12.57 -18.61
C GLN A 47 -7.84 12.39 -17.10
N ALA A 48 -8.49 11.32 -16.66
CA ALA A 48 -8.63 10.95 -15.26
C ALA A 48 -7.30 10.38 -14.72
N ARG A 49 -6.42 11.24 -14.21
CA ARG A 49 -5.04 10.91 -13.81
C ARG A 49 -4.75 11.06 -12.31
N GLY A 50 -5.75 11.33 -11.48
CA GLY A 50 -5.55 11.54 -10.05
C GLY A 50 -5.04 12.94 -9.71
N ILE A 51 -4.25 13.08 -8.64
CA ILE A 51 -3.69 14.34 -8.15
C ILE A 51 -2.31 14.57 -8.79
N LEU A 52 -1.35 13.68 -8.53
CA LEU A 52 0.01 13.76 -9.05
C LEU A 52 0.05 13.54 -10.56
N GLY A 53 -0.75 12.61 -11.09
CA GLY A 53 -0.84 12.39 -12.53
C GLY A 53 -1.47 13.56 -13.29
N GLN A 54 -2.25 14.42 -12.63
CA GLN A 54 -2.73 15.66 -13.24
C GLN A 54 -1.60 16.67 -13.42
N ALA A 55 -0.72 16.81 -12.43
CA ALA A 55 0.43 17.71 -12.49
C ALA A 55 1.58 17.16 -13.36
N PHE A 56 1.76 15.83 -13.36
CA PHE A 56 2.87 15.15 -14.05
C PHE A 56 2.36 13.91 -14.82
N PRO A 57 1.68 14.09 -15.97
CA PRO A 57 1.04 12.98 -16.70
C PRO A 57 1.95 11.83 -17.10
N TRP A 58 3.24 12.12 -17.33
CA TRP A 58 4.22 11.11 -17.71
C TRP A 58 4.44 10.05 -16.63
N LEU A 59 4.22 10.38 -15.34
CA LEU A 59 4.32 9.44 -14.23
C LEU A 59 3.27 8.32 -14.34
N VAL A 60 2.07 8.65 -14.80
CA VAL A 60 0.97 7.69 -15.01
C VAL A 60 1.18 6.90 -16.30
N HIS A 61 1.50 7.58 -17.41
CA HIS A 61 1.66 6.92 -18.71
C HIS A 61 2.84 5.94 -18.77
N SER A 62 3.88 6.16 -17.97
CA SER A 62 5.06 5.27 -17.91
C SER A 62 4.94 4.13 -16.90
N GLU A 63 3.82 4.04 -16.19
CA GLU A 63 3.59 3.16 -15.02
C GLU A 63 4.52 3.42 -13.82
N VAL A 64 5.47 4.36 -13.92
CA VAL A 64 6.46 4.65 -12.87
C VAL A 64 5.80 5.08 -11.57
N LEU A 65 4.72 5.87 -11.63
CA LEU A 65 3.99 6.27 -10.43
C LEU A 65 3.50 5.05 -9.65
N HIS A 66 2.75 4.19 -10.34
CA HIS A 66 2.08 3.07 -9.72
C HIS A 66 3.07 2.00 -9.28
N TYR A 67 4.06 1.68 -10.12
CA TYR A 67 5.12 0.75 -9.74
C TYR A 67 5.92 1.26 -8.54
N GLY A 68 6.25 2.57 -8.53
CA GLY A 68 6.94 3.21 -7.40
C GLY A 68 6.15 3.10 -6.10
N TYR A 69 4.87 3.44 -6.10
CA TYR A 69 4.01 3.26 -4.93
C TYR A 69 3.90 1.79 -4.52
N ALA A 70 3.69 0.87 -5.47
CA ALA A 70 3.56 -0.55 -5.18
C ALA A 70 4.82 -1.11 -4.49
N LEU A 71 6.01 -0.67 -4.92
CA LEU A 71 7.28 -1.05 -4.32
C LEU A 71 7.48 -0.44 -2.92
N ILE A 72 7.20 0.85 -2.75
CA ILE A 72 7.29 1.52 -1.44
C ILE A 72 6.34 0.87 -0.44
N MET A 73 5.11 0.57 -0.87
CA MET A 73 4.09 -0.14 -0.09
C MET A 73 4.59 -1.52 0.36
N LEU A 74 5.13 -2.31 -0.58
CA LEU A 74 5.66 -3.63 -0.31
C LEU A 74 6.82 -3.59 0.71
N ILE A 75 7.77 -2.69 0.50
CA ILE A 75 8.92 -2.50 1.41
C ILE A 75 8.43 -2.08 2.80
N GLY A 76 7.52 -1.10 2.88
CA GLY A 76 6.99 -0.63 4.16
C GLY A 76 6.25 -1.71 4.94
N LEU A 77 5.36 -2.46 4.28
CA LEU A 77 4.66 -3.60 4.89
C LEU A 77 5.65 -4.66 5.39
N TRP A 78 6.65 -5.01 4.58
CA TRP A 78 7.63 -6.04 4.96
C TRP A 78 8.54 -5.59 6.11
N VAL A 79 9.10 -4.39 6.02
CA VAL A 79 10.05 -3.85 7.01
C VAL A 79 9.39 -3.62 8.36
N LEU A 80 8.12 -3.20 8.39
CA LEU A 80 7.38 -2.93 9.62
C LEU A 80 6.69 -4.16 10.23
N LEU A 81 6.58 -5.27 9.48
CA LEU A 81 5.93 -6.49 9.95
C LEU A 81 6.41 -6.98 11.34
N PRO A 82 7.72 -6.98 11.68
CA PRO A 82 8.18 -7.44 13.00
C PRO A 82 7.66 -6.62 14.19
N GLY A 83 7.30 -5.35 14.00
CA GLY A 83 6.71 -4.51 15.05
C GLY A 83 5.28 -4.90 15.42
N PHE A 84 4.60 -5.66 14.56
CA PHE A 84 3.27 -6.20 14.82
C PHE A 84 3.33 -7.58 15.48
N VAL A 85 2.47 -7.78 16.48
CA VAL A 85 2.31 -9.03 17.24
C VAL A 85 0.85 -9.50 17.21
N GLY A 86 0.61 -10.76 17.60
CA GLY A 86 -0.73 -11.30 17.79
C GLY A 86 -1.66 -11.13 16.58
N ARG A 87 -2.89 -10.69 16.84
CA ARG A 87 -3.90 -10.47 15.79
C ARG A 87 -3.49 -9.39 14.80
N ALA A 88 -2.87 -8.32 15.28
CA ALA A 88 -2.42 -7.22 14.44
C ALA A 88 -1.43 -7.71 13.36
N ARG A 89 -0.52 -8.62 13.74
CA ARG A 89 0.44 -9.24 12.82
C ARG A 89 -0.24 -10.04 11.72
N MET A 90 -1.30 -10.79 12.04
CA MET A 90 -2.02 -11.61 11.05
C MET A 90 -2.65 -10.74 9.96
N TRP A 91 -3.29 -9.64 10.36
CA TRP A 91 -3.89 -8.70 9.41
C TRP A 91 -2.85 -7.93 8.59
N TRP A 92 -1.72 -7.56 9.21
CA TRP A 92 -0.61 -6.93 8.50
C TRP A 92 0.04 -7.88 7.48
N LEU A 93 0.15 -9.17 7.82
CA LEU A 93 0.63 -10.20 6.92
C LEU A 93 -0.35 -10.43 5.76
N ALA A 94 -1.67 -10.40 6.02
CA ALA A 94 -2.67 -10.46 4.95
C ALA A 94 -2.53 -9.29 3.97
N ALA A 95 -2.37 -8.06 4.48
CA ALA A 95 -2.07 -6.89 3.65
C ALA A 95 -0.81 -7.10 2.81
N LEU A 96 0.27 -7.62 3.42
CA LEU A 96 1.54 -7.88 2.74
C LEU A 96 1.40 -8.89 1.59
N VAL A 97 0.68 -9.99 1.80
CA VAL A 97 0.47 -11.01 0.76
C VAL A 97 -0.32 -10.45 -0.42
N ILE A 98 -1.39 -9.70 -0.15
CA ILE A 98 -2.21 -9.08 -1.20
C ILE A 98 -1.40 -8.01 -1.93
N GLN A 99 -0.65 -7.16 -1.20
CA GLN A 99 0.21 -6.14 -1.80
C GLN A 99 1.33 -6.75 -2.64
N PHE A 100 1.88 -7.89 -2.23
CA PHE A 100 2.88 -8.61 -3.00
C PHE A 100 2.33 -9.08 -4.35
N TRP A 101 1.12 -9.65 -4.36
CA TRP A 101 0.44 -10.00 -5.61
C TRP A 101 0.16 -8.77 -6.48
N HIS A 102 -0.38 -7.70 -5.89
CA HIS A 102 -0.64 -6.45 -6.60
C HIS A 102 0.64 -5.85 -7.21
N HIS A 103 1.76 -5.92 -6.49
CA HIS A 103 3.07 -5.51 -6.99
C HIS A 103 3.53 -6.37 -8.19
N ILE A 104 3.26 -7.68 -8.21
CA ILE A 104 3.59 -8.53 -9.37
C ILE A 104 2.85 -8.04 -10.62
N GLU A 105 1.57 -7.68 -10.50
CA GLU A 105 0.82 -7.12 -11.63
C GLU A 105 1.41 -5.79 -12.11
N HIS A 106 1.86 -4.93 -11.20
CA HIS A 106 2.58 -3.71 -11.58
C HIS A 106 3.94 -3.97 -12.21
N ALA A 107 4.70 -4.93 -11.71
CA ALA A 107 5.99 -5.32 -12.30
C ALA A 107 5.81 -5.81 -13.74
N LEU A 108 4.73 -6.58 -13.99
CA LEU A 108 4.37 -7.04 -15.32
C LEU A 108 4.02 -5.87 -16.25
N LEU A 109 3.26 -4.88 -15.77
CA LEU A 109 2.94 -3.66 -16.53
C LEU A 109 4.20 -2.84 -16.85
N GLN A 110 5.03 -2.59 -15.85
CA GLN A 110 6.27 -1.82 -16.00
C GLN A 110 7.24 -2.53 -16.96
N GLY A 111 7.33 -3.86 -16.89
CA GLY A 111 8.14 -4.66 -17.81
C GLY A 111 7.68 -4.56 -19.26
N GLN A 112 6.36 -4.57 -19.51
CA GLN A 112 5.81 -4.33 -20.86
C GLN A 112 6.15 -2.91 -21.35
N ALA A 113 6.03 -1.89 -20.49
CA ALA A 113 6.36 -0.51 -20.82
C ALA A 113 7.85 -0.33 -21.16
N ILE A 114 8.77 -0.98 -20.42
CA ILE A 114 10.22 -0.92 -20.66
C ILE A 114 10.61 -1.67 -21.93
N THR A 115 10.04 -2.85 -22.17
CA THR A 115 10.40 -3.70 -23.31
C THR A 115 9.69 -3.29 -24.61
N GLY A 116 8.65 -2.47 -24.51
CA GLY A 116 7.77 -2.13 -25.64
C GLY A 116 6.94 -3.32 -26.14
N ARG A 117 6.82 -4.40 -25.35
CA ARG A 117 6.09 -5.62 -25.72
C ARG A 117 4.91 -5.81 -24.79
N THR A 118 3.70 -5.81 -25.33
CA THR A 118 2.46 -6.03 -24.58
C THR A 118 2.07 -7.50 -24.55
N LEU A 119 1.34 -7.91 -23.51
CA LEU A 119 0.76 -9.24 -23.44
C LEU A 119 -0.31 -9.41 -24.52
N PHE A 120 -0.30 -10.57 -25.19
CA PHE A 120 -1.31 -10.95 -26.18
C PHE A 120 -1.51 -9.94 -27.34
N GLY A 121 -0.51 -9.11 -27.63
CA GLY A 121 -0.62 -8.06 -28.65
C GLY A 121 -1.58 -6.92 -28.28
N ALA A 122 -1.85 -6.74 -26.98
CA ALA A 122 -2.72 -5.67 -26.49
C ALA A 122 -2.21 -4.28 -26.92
N PRO A 123 -3.10 -3.28 -27.09
CA PRO A 123 -2.71 -1.93 -27.52
C PRO A 123 -1.93 -1.15 -26.45
N ALA A 124 -1.93 -1.60 -25.20
CA ALA A 124 -1.23 -0.99 -24.07
C ALA A 124 -0.80 -2.06 -23.06
N PRO A 125 0.16 -1.77 -22.16
CA PRO A 125 0.49 -2.64 -21.04
C PRO A 125 -0.77 -3.07 -20.28
N THR A 126 -0.94 -4.39 -20.15
CA THR A 126 -2.12 -5.01 -19.53
C THR A 126 -1.68 -6.08 -18.54
N SER A 127 -2.25 -6.10 -17.33
CA SER A 127 -1.97 -7.11 -16.31
C SER A 127 -2.86 -8.35 -16.50
N LEU A 128 -2.69 -9.37 -15.65
CA LEU A 128 -3.46 -10.61 -15.76
C LEU A 128 -4.93 -10.36 -15.43
N VAL A 129 -5.22 -9.72 -14.30
CA VAL A 129 -6.61 -9.50 -13.87
C VAL A 129 -7.30 -8.41 -14.71
N GLN A 130 -6.52 -7.52 -15.34
CA GLN A 130 -7.02 -6.50 -16.26
C GLN A 130 -7.67 -7.08 -17.53
N LEU A 131 -7.47 -8.37 -17.83
CA LEU A 131 -8.15 -9.04 -18.94
C LEU A 131 -9.66 -9.17 -18.70
N TRP A 132 -10.11 -9.09 -17.44
CA TRP A 132 -11.51 -9.26 -17.07
C TRP A 132 -12.11 -8.03 -16.37
N ILE A 133 -11.28 -7.24 -15.68
CA ILE A 133 -11.74 -6.06 -14.90
C ILE A 133 -11.00 -4.82 -15.42
N PRO A 134 -11.70 -3.72 -15.74
CA PRO A 134 -11.02 -2.53 -16.24
C PRO A 134 -10.05 -1.95 -15.21
N ARG A 135 -9.00 -1.30 -15.72
CA ARG A 135 -7.84 -0.88 -14.94
C ARG A 135 -8.19 -0.06 -13.70
N LEU A 136 -9.05 0.95 -13.84
CA LEU A 136 -9.39 1.88 -12.77
C LEU A 136 -10.05 1.15 -11.59
N GLU A 137 -11.04 0.33 -11.88
CA GLU A 137 -11.83 -0.46 -10.94
C GLU A 137 -10.95 -1.50 -10.26
N LEU A 138 -10.07 -2.15 -11.02
CA LEU A 138 -9.13 -3.11 -10.45
C LEU A 138 -8.16 -2.45 -9.46
N HIS A 139 -7.65 -1.25 -9.76
CA HIS A 139 -6.78 -0.53 -8.83
C HIS A 139 -7.53 -0.11 -7.58
N LEU A 140 -8.76 0.40 -7.70
CA LEU A 140 -9.59 0.72 -6.54
C LEU A 140 -9.86 -0.52 -5.68
N PHE A 141 -10.14 -1.66 -6.31
CA PHE A 141 -10.32 -2.93 -5.62
C PHE A 141 -9.05 -3.32 -4.85
N TYR A 142 -7.90 -3.39 -5.52
CA TYR A 142 -6.64 -3.76 -4.86
C TYR A 142 -6.27 -2.83 -3.72
N ASN A 143 -6.34 -1.52 -3.94
CA ASN A 143 -6.08 -0.54 -2.89
C ASN A 143 -7.01 -0.76 -1.68
N THR A 144 -8.28 -1.07 -1.92
CA THR A 144 -9.24 -1.38 -0.85
C THR A 144 -8.88 -2.66 -0.10
N VAL A 145 -8.62 -3.77 -0.81
CA VAL A 145 -8.33 -5.06 -0.19
C VAL A 145 -6.94 -5.13 0.47
N VAL A 146 -6.02 -4.22 0.16
CA VAL A 146 -4.78 -4.02 0.92
C VAL A 146 -5.03 -3.10 2.13
N PHE A 147 -5.70 -1.97 1.92
CA PHE A 147 -5.89 -0.94 2.95
C PHE A 147 -6.75 -1.42 4.11
N VAL A 148 -7.83 -2.17 3.86
CA VAL A 148 -8.72 -2.66 4.91
C VAL A 148 -7.97 -3.55 5.92
N PRO A 149 -7.24 -4.61 5.52
CA PRO A 149 -6.40 -5.35 6.44
C PRO A 149 -5.37 -4.50 7.18
N MET A 150 -4.79 -3.48 6.54
CA MET A 150 -3.87 -2.55 7.23
C MET A 150 -4.58 -1.80 8.36
N ILE A 151 -5.77 -1.26 8.11
CA ILE A 151 -6.54 -0.54 9.14
C ILE A 151 -6.97 -1.49 10.27
N VAL A 152 -7.37 -2.72 9.96
CA VAL A 152 -7.70 -3.72 10.97
C VAL A 152 -6.46 -4.10 11.80
N ALA A 153 -5.30 -4.24 11.17
CA ALA A 153 -4.03 -4.44 11.87
C ALA A 153 -3.69 -3.27 12.79
N MET A 154 -3.85 -2.03 12.30
CA MET A 154 -3.63 -0.81 13.06
C MET A 154 -4.56 -0.72 14.28
N TYR A 155 -5.84 -1.08 14.12
CA TYR A 155 -6.79 -1.13 15.22
C TYR A 155 -6.29 -2.07 16.33
N TYR A 156 -5.94 -3.32 16.00
CA TYR A 156 -5.41 -4.25 16.99
C TYR A 156 -4.03 -3.89 17.54
N HIS A 157 -3.25 -3.09 16.80
CA HIS A 157 -1.93 -2.63 17.25
C HIS A 157 -2.01 -1.44 18.23
N LEU A 158 -2.99 -0.55 18.04
CA LEU A 158 -3.24 0.60 18.92
C LEU A 158 -4.05 0.20 20.17
N PHE A 159 -4.89 -0.83 20.04
CA PHE A 159 -5.73 -1.40 21.10
C PHE A 159 -5.39 -2.90 21.29
N PRO A 160 -4.17 -3.23 21.76
CA PRO A 160 -3.77 -4.61 21.99
C PRO A 160 -4.52 -5.23 23.17
N SER A 161 -4.66 -6.56 23.17
CA SER A 161 -4.97 -7.30 24.42
C SER A 161 -3.76 -7.28 25.35
N ASP A 162 -3.96 -7.59 26.63
CA ASP A 162 -2.86 -7.66 27.62
C ASP A 162 -1.72 -8.58 27.17
N ALA A 163 -2.06 -9.74 26.60
CA ALA A 163 -1.10 -10.70 26.06
C ALA A 163 -0.35 -10.19 24.81
N ASP A 164 -0.97 -9.35 24.00
CA ASP A 164 -0.33 -8.71 22.85
C ASP A 164 0.55 -7.54 23.31
N ALA A 165 0.06 -6.71 24.23
CA ALA A 165 0.77 -5.58 24.81
C ALA A 165 2.06 -6.01 25.50
N ALA A 166 2.05 -7.11 26.27
CA ALA A 166 3.23 -7.67 26.92
C ALA A 166 4.35 -8.10 25.93
N ARG A 167 4.00 -8.33 24.66
CA ARG A 167 4.95 -8.74 23.59
C ARG A 167 5.38 -7.58 22.69
N MET A 168 4.71 -6.43 22.78
CA MET A 168 5.05 -5.25 21.99
C MET A 168 6.39 -4.65 22.46
N ARG A 169 7.21 -4.23 21.50
CA ARG A 169 8.52 -3.59 21.75
C ARG A 169 8.51 -2.08 21.43
N CYS A 170 7.33 -1.54 21.14
CA CYS A 170 7.13 -0.17 20.67
C CYS A 170 6.04 0.55 21.50
N GLY A 171 6.13 1.89 21.58
CA GLY A 171 5.16 2.73 22.28
C GLY A 171 3.92 3.11 21.46
N CYS A 172 3.43 2.20 20.61
CA CYS A 172 2.29 2.46 19.73
C CYS A 172 0.94 2.35 20.44
N ALA A 173 0.82 1.47 21.43
CA ALA A 173 -0.43 1.26 22.17
C ALA A 173 -0.92 2.56 22.83
N LEU A 174 -2.23 2.82 22.75
CA LEU A 174 -2.83 4.03 23.32
C LEU A 174 -3.04 3.93 24.83
N HIS A 175 -3.23 2.71 25.35
CA HIS A 175 -3.26 2.41 26.77
C HIS A 175 -2.02 1.58 27.12
N PRO A 176 -0.97 2.19 27.68
CA PRO A 176 0.24 1.47 28.05
C PRO A 176 -0.06 0.49 29.19
N HIS A 177 0.52 -0.71 29.12
CA HIS A 177 0.57 -1.57 30.29
C HIS A 177 1.48 -0.91 31.34
N PRO A 178 1.13 -0.90 32.64
CA PRO A 178 1.89 -0.21 33.70
C PRO A 178 3.36 -0.65 33.85
N ALA A 179 3.78 -1.74 33.20
CA ALA A 179 5.17 -2.18 33.15
C ALA A 179 6.07 -1.38 32.16
N THR A 180 5.54 -0.37 31.45
CA THR A 180 6.28 0.41 30.43
C THR A 180 6.54 1.87 30.79
N THR A 181 6.30 2.28 32.05
CA THR A 181 6.74 3.59 32.59
C THR A 181 8.03 3.48 33.37
#